data_AF-A0A7E6FJV7-F1
#
_entry.id   AF-A0A7E6FJV7-F1
#
_cell.length_a   1.000
_cell.length_b   1.000
_cell.length_c   1.000
_cell.angle_alpha   90.00
_cell.angle_beta   90.00
_cell.angle_gamma   90.00
#
_symmetry.space_group_name_H-M   'P 1'
#
loop_
_entity.id
_entity.type
_entity.pdbx_description
1 polymer ?
#
loop_
_entity_poly.entity_id
_entity_poly.type
_entity_poly.pdbx_seq_one_letter_code
_entity_poly.pdbx_strand_id
1 'polypeptide(L)'
;MAFSMNGQYFAWSDEDGIKVMKTSNYEKVIAIEKSRISGLAFSPLGTYLISADISSQKKDVPNLCIWETATGKLLKGFFHKRMSDWKPSWTPDDKLMVRLHNNDVEFYENGDFDNPKTRLHAAKISEYAFSKSDHVAIYIPGSKGQPSNIRIFKHPNFNGCPLANKSFFKADKITMFWNKAGTGLLVITSTETSDKSYYGETGLHYLSIKGEGCLVPRAKDGPVYCVEWHPNSTQFCVVYGFMPAKATLYNLKCDPVFDYGTAPRNSAFYNPQGNILCLAGFGNLQGDLEFWDLQQQKLISSTKAMDTTHFAWCPDGVHFITATMAPRLRVGNGYKLWHYTGSVLAQLEVASGKELWESLWMPDMDGKFPSKPIVYKKVPSSIPGQTVKPVAAYRPPHARGQPASDFKLHEFEPPSNKKIPGLNFVDTGKKGNKKAKAQKQIQQANIPGLAPITVEKKTNSESGDFDKDKKIRNLKKKITQINKLKEQQKTGKKLDDTQLQKISKYDEIVKEIDELKLQ
;
A
#
# COMPACT_ATOMS: atom_id res chain seq x y z
N MET A 1 1.17 -22.09 11.03
CA MET A 1 2.48 -22.51 11.61
C MET A 1 3.31 -21.25 11.94
N ALA A 2 4.46 -21.37 12.60
CA ALA A 2 5.31 -20.23 12.94
C ALA A 2 6.79 -20.65 13.11
N PHE A 3 7.71 -19.79 12.70
CA PHE A 3 9.12 -19.87 13.06
C PHE A 3 9.44 -18.83 14.14
N SER A 4 10.40 -19.12 15.03
CA SER A 4 11.03 -18.08 15.84
C SER A 4 11.83 -17.13 14.94
N MET A 5 12.00 -15.86 15.33
CA MET A 5 12.61 -14.85 14.45
C MET A 5 14.06 -15.18 14.08
N ASN A 6 14.77 -15.89 14.97
CA ASN A 6 16.13 -16.40 14.75
C ASN A 6 16.18 -17.75 14.00
N GLY A 7 15.02 -18.31 13.60
CA GLY A 7 14.92 -19.57 12.89
C GLY A 7 15.23 -20.81 13.73
N GLN A 8 15.47 -20.70 15.04
CA GLN A 8 15.84 -21.82 15.92
C GLN A 8 14.71 -22.81 16.16
N TYR A 9 13.47 -22.32 16.26
CA TYR A 9 12.29 -23.12 16.55
C TYR A 9 11.28 -23.04 15.42
N PHE A 10 10.63 -24.17 15.16
CA PHE A 10 9.46 -24.26 14.31
C PHE A 10 8.29 -24.83 15.12
N ALA A 11 7.15 -24.15 15.07
CA ALA A 11 5.93 -24.56 15.72
C ALA A 11 4.80 -24.72 14.70
N TRP A 12 3.98 -25.75 14.90
CA TRP A 12 2.72 -25.91 14.20
C TRP A 12 1.65 -26.43 15.16
N SER A 13 0.40 -26.27 14.76
CA SER A 13 -0.73 -26.86 15.44
C SER A 13 -1.47 -27.74 14.46
N ASP A 14 -1.92 -28.88 14.93
CA ASP A 14 -2.85 -29.79 14.25
C ASP A 14 -3.96 -30.22 15.22
N GLU A 15 -4.68 -31.29 14.89
CA GLU A 15 -5.77 -31.81 15.72
C GLU A 15 -5.29 -32.31 17.08
N ASP A 16 -4.06 -32.83 17.17
CA ASP A 16 -3.47 -33.33 18.42
C ASP A 16 -3.03 -32.20 19.35
N GLY A 17 -2.75 -31.03 18.78
CA GLY A 17 -2.38 -29.82 19.52
C GLY A 17 -1.14 -29.15 18.96
N ILE A 18 -0.38 -28.48 19.83
CA ILE A 18 0.79 -27.68 19.43
C ILE A 18 2.06 -28.52 19.55
N LYS A 19 2.86 -28.51 18.49
CA LYS A 19 4.15 -29.19 18.42
C LYS A 19 5.22 -28.14 18.13
N VAL A 20 6.31 -28.19 18.88
CA VAL A 20 7.50 -27.34 18.68
C VAL A 20 8.70 -28.22 18.48
N MET A 21 9.55 -27.86 17.53
CA MET A 21 10.79 -28.57 17.23
C MET A 21 11.95 -27.59 17.02
N LYS A 22 13.17 -28.07 17.29
CA LYS A 22 14.40 -27.37 16.89
C LYS A 22 14.64 -27.57 15.40
N THR A 23 14.99 -26.51 14.69
CA THR A 23 15.28 -26.58 13.25
C THR A 23 16.64 -27.18 12.93
N SER A 24 17.58 -27.18 13.89
CA SER A 24 18.95 -27.67 13.69
C SER A 24 19.03 -29.19 13.57
N ASN A 25 18.21 -29.93 14.30
CA ASN A 25 18.25 -31.40 14.39
C ASN A 25 16.87 -32.06 14.31
N TYR A 26 15.81 -31.28 14.09
CA TYR A 26 14.44 -31.74 14.00
C TYR A 26 13.91 -32.43 15.27
N GLU A 27 14.58 -32.24 16.41
CA GLU A 27 14.13 -32.78 17.69
C GLU A 27 12.91 -32.02 18.20
N LYS A 28 11.93 -32.80 18.68
CA LYS A 28 10.73 -32.27 19.33
C LYS A 28 11.09 -31.68 20.69
N VAL A 29 10.68 -30.43 20.92
CA VAL A 29 10.89 -29.69 22.18
C VAL A 29 9.64 -29.72 23.03
N ILE A 30 8.48 -29.43 22.44
CA ILE A 30 7.20 -29.34 23.14
C ILE A 30 6.13 -30.16 22.43
N ALA A 31 5.27 -30.81 23.23
CA ALA A 31 3.94 -31.25 22.83
C ALA A 31 2.92 -30.66 23.82
N ILE A 32 1.99 -29.84 23.36
CA ILE A 32 0.88 -29.33 24.18
C ILE A 32 -0.42 -29.86 23.61
N GLU A 33 -1.16 -30.61 24.43
CA GLU A 33 -2.49 -31.14 24.10
C GLU A 33 -3.56 -30.04 24.15
N LYS A 34 -3.46 -29.08 23.21
CA LYS A 34 -4.42 -28.00 23.03
C LYS A 34 -4.80 -27.89 21.57
N SER A 35 -5.89 -28.54 21.21
CA SER A 35 -6.47 -28.52 19.86
C SER A 35 -7.05 -27.15 19.47
N ARG A 36 -7.30 -26.97 18.18
CA ARG A 36 -8.03 -25.80 17.59
C ARG A 36 -7.37 -24.44 17.80
N ILE A 37 -6.05 -24.39 17.73
CA ILE A 37 -5.31 -23.13 17.78
C ILE A 37 -5.48 -22.36 16.47
N SER A 38 -6.04 -21.16 16.56
CA SER A 38 -6.20 -20.22 15.44
C SER A 38 -4.95 -19.41 15.12
N GLY A 39 -3.98 -19.33 16.04
CA GLY A 39 -2.77 -18.53 15.86
C GLY A 39 -1.60 -19.01 16.70
N LEU A 40 -0.41 -19.03 16.09
CA LEU A 40 0.87 -19.30 16.73
C LEU A 40 1.87 -18.19 16.41
N ALA A 41 2.65 -17.79 17.40
CA ALA A 41 3.73 -16.82 17.26
C ALA A 41 4.81 -17.09 18.32
N PHE A 42 6.02 -16.62 18.07
CA PHE A 42 7.09 -16.61 19.05
C PHE A 42 7.42 -15.18 19.46
N SER A 43 7.96 -15.01 20.66
CA SER A 43 8.74 -13.82 20.99
C SER A 43 10.00 -13.74 20.09
N PRO A 44 10.59 -12.55 19.90
CA PRO A 44 11.78 -12.34 19.06
C PRO A 44 12.93 -13.35 19.25
N LEU A 45 13.34 -13.67 20.49
CA LEU A 45 14.39 -14.67 20.74
C LEU A 45 13.87 -16.12 20.76
N GLY A 46 12.55 -16.31 20.66
CA GLY A 46 11.91 -17.60 20.77
C GLY A 46 11.81 -18.12 22.20
N THR A 47 12.08 -17.28 23.22
CA THR A 47 11.97 -17.65 24.64
C THR A 47 10.55 -18.05 24.99
N TYR A 48 9.56 -17.36 24.42
CA TYR A 48 8.15 -17.58 24.65
C TYR A 48 7.43 -18.00 23.37
N LEU A 49 6.58 -19.01 23.51
CA LEU A 49 5.59 -19.38 22.50
C LEU A 49 4.25 -18.74 22.88
N ILE A 50 3.57 -18.15 21.92
CA ILE A 50 2.25 -17.57 22.07
C ILE A 50 1.26 -18.38 21.24
N SER A 51 0.19 -18.85 21.86
CA SER A 51 -0.91 -19.55 21.19
C SER A 51 -2.22 -18.83 21.40
N ALA A 52 -3.03 -18.70 20.34
CA ALA A 52 -4.35 -18.09 20.41
C ALA A 52 -5.45 -19.00 19.83
N ASP A 53 -6.54 -19.18 20.57
CA ASP A 53 -7.78 -19.85 20.17
C ASP A 53 -8.94 -18.86 20.25
N ILE A 54 -8.96 -17.90 19.33
CA ILE A 54 -9.91 -16.78 19.38
C ILE A 54 -11.31 -17.21 18.92
N SER A 55 -11.40 -18.35 18.22
CA SER A 55 -12.65 -19.01 17.87
C SER A 55 -13.42 -19.57 19.06
N SER A 56 -12.74 -19.86 20.17
CA SER A 56 -13.38 -20.41 21.35
C SER A 56 -14.32 -19.40 22.00
N GLN A 57 -15.58 -19.79 22.13
CA GLN A 57 -16.60 -19.03 22.86
C GLN A 57 -16.64 -19.36 24.37
N LYS A 58 -15.70 -20.17 24.86
CA LYS A 58 -15.65 -20.55 26.27
C LYS A 58 -15.21 -19.34 27.10
N LYS A 59 -16.12 -18.81 27.92
CA LYS A 59 -15.90 -17.58 28.70
C LYS A 59 -14.90 -17.76 29.85
N ASP A 60 -14.72 -18.98 30.35
CA ASP A 60 -13.92 -19.24 31.56
C ASP A 60 -12.52 -19.80 31.26
N VAL A 61 -12.19 -20.06 29.99
CA VAL A 61 -10.89 -20.61 29.59
C VAL A 61 -10.09 -19.53 28.87
N PRO A 62 -8.89 -19.17 29.36
CA PRO A 62 -8.02 -18.24 28.66
C PRO A 62 -7.70 -18.72 27.24
N ASN A 63 -7.88 -17.81 26.29
CA ASN A 63 -7.79 -18.12 24.88
C ASN A 63 -6.54 -17.53 24.20
N LEU A 64 -5.75 -16.74 24.92
CA LEU A 64 -4.39 -16.34 24.54
C LEU A 64 -3.43 -16.82 25.62
N CYS A 65 -2.53 -17.73 25.29
CA CYS A 65 -1.60 -18.35 26.26
C CYS A 65 -0.15 -18.06 25.89
N ILE A 66 0.65 -17.81 26.92
CA ILE A 66 2.11 -17.67 26.86
C ILE A 66 2.73 -18.90 27.51
N TRP A 67 3.62 -19.55 26.77
CA TRP A 67 4.33 -20.75 27.18
C TRP A 67 5.82 -20.48 27.16
N GLU A 68 6.56 -21.07 28.09
CA GLU A 68 8.01 -21.15 28.00
C GLU A 68 8.40 -22.16 26.91
N THR A 69 9.10 -21.71 25.86
CA THR A 69 9.43 -22.57 24.70
C THR A 69 10.35 -23.74 25.05
N ALA A 70 11.21 -23.58 26.07
CA ALA A 70 12.16 -24.63 26.44
C ALA A 70 11.50 -25.81 27.16
N THR A 71 10.46 -25.55 27.96
CA THR A 71 9.85 -26.54 28.86
C THR A 71 8.42 -26.90 28.48
N GLY A 72 7.74 -26.06 27.70
CA GLY A 72 6.31 -26.18 27.42
C GLY A 72 5.42 -25.76 28.59
N LYS A 73 5.99 -25.20 29.67
CA LYS A 73 5.22 -24.74 30.83
C LYS A 73 4.33 -23.56 30.45
N LEU A 74 3.05 -23.62 30.82
CA LEU A 74 2.15 -22.48 30.74
C LEU A 74 2.56 -21.43 31.76
N LEU A 75 2.93 -20.23 31.29
CA LEU A 75 3.29 -19.11 32.15
C LEU A 75 2.07 -18.25 32.48
N LYS A 76 1.26 -17.92 31.48
CA LYS A 76 0.05 -17.10 31.66
C LYS A 76 -1.00 -17.36 30.61
N GLY A 77 -2.26 -17.30 31.04
CA GLY A 77 -3.43 -17.22 30.16
C GLY A 77 -4.10 -15.85 30.25
N PHE A 78 -4.50 -15.32 29.11
CA PHE A 78 -5.27 -14.10 28.95
C PHE A 78 -6.56 -14.35 28.17
N PHE A 79 -7.53 -13.45 28.35
CA PHE A 79 -8.73 -13.37 27.53
C PHE A 79 -8.56 -12.28 26.46
N HIS A 80 -8.76 -12.65 25.21
CA HIS A 80 -8.64 -11.77 24.05
C HIS A 80 -9.79 -12.00 23.07
N LYS A 81 -10.37 -10.93 22.53
CA LYS A 81 -11.60 -11.05 21.70
C LYS A 81 -11.36 -10.92 20.21
N ARG A 82 -10.34 -10.15 19.80
CA ARG A 82 -10.15 -9.74 18.40
C ARG A 82 -9.00 -10.51 17.76
N MET A 83 -9.21 -11.05 16.56
CA MET A 83 -8.15 -11.72 15.79
C MET A 83 -7.19 -10.74 15.10
N SER A 84 -7.50 -9.44 15.04
CA SER A 84 -6.61 -8.47 14.40
C SER A 84 -5.36 -8.13 15.22
N ASP A 85 -5.43 -8.22 16.55
CA ASP A 85 -4.42 -7.71 17.50
C ASP A 85 -4.08 -8.71 18.61
N TRP A 86 -4.29 -10.01 18.35
CA TRP A 86 -4.05 -11.06 19.34
C TRP A 86 -2.57 -11.26 19.68
N LYS A 87 -1.68 -10.90 18.77
CA LYS A 87 -0.23 -11.03 18.94
C LYS A 87 0.26 -9.89 19.85
N PRO A 88 0.81 -10.21 21.05
CA PRO A 88 1.53 -9.21 21.82
C PRO A 88 2.77 -8.74 21.06
N SER A 89 3.13 -7.48 21.26
CA SER A 89 4.39 -6.94 20.77
C SER A 89 5.49 -7.18 21.80
N TRP A 90 6.73 -7.30 21.33
CA TRP A 90 7.87 -7.61 22.20
C TRP A 90 9.08 -6.74 21.83
N THR A 91 9.92 -6.45 22.83
CA THR A 91 11.27 -5.97 22.55
C THR A 91 12.14 -7.08 21.95
N PRO A 92 13.19 -6.74 21.17
CA PRO A 92 14.06 -7.73 20.55
C PRO A 92 14.77 -8.69 21.52
N ASP A 93 14.86 -8.32 22.81
CA ASP A 93 15.49 -9.09 23.87
C ASP A 93 14.50 -9.91 24.73
N ASP A 94 13.22 -9.99 24.32
CA ASP A 94 12.12 -10.67 25.01
C ASP A 94 11.82 -10.17 26.44
N LYS A 95 12.42 -9.06 26.89
CA LYS A 95 12.24 -8.56 28.26
C LYS A 95 10.96 -7.79 28.48
N LEU A 96 10.45 -7.13 27.45
CA LEU A 96 9.24 -6.32 27.54
C LEU A 96 8.21 -6.87 26.58
N MET A 97 7.06 -7.26 27.12
CA MET A 97 5.86 -7.58 26.35
C MET A 97 4.85 -6.45 26.47
N VAL A 98 4.25 -6.08 25.34
CA VAL A 98 3.26 -5.02 25.25
C VAL A 98 1.98 -5.57 24.63
N ARG A 99 0.83 -5.25 25.21
CA ARG A 99 -0.47 -5.63 24.66
C ARG A 99 -1.53 -4.57 24.93
N LEU A 100 -2.59 -4.59 24.14
CA LEU A 100 -3.78 -3.77 24.36
C LEU A 100 -4.84 -4.58 25.11
N HIS A 101 -5.29 -4.09 26.25
CA HIS A 101 -6.35 -4.70 27.05
C HIS A 101 -7.29 -3.63 27.61
N ASN A 102 -8.60 -3.77 27.40
CA ASN A 102 -9.62 -2.84 27.89
C ASN A 102 -9.33 -1.34 27.61
N ASN A 103 -8.79 -1.04 26.42
CA ASN A 103 -8.39 0.31 25.97
C ASN A 103 -7.13 0.89 26.66
N ASP A 104 -6.39 0.08 27.42
CA ASP A 104 -5.08 0.44 27.96
C ASP A 104 -3.98 -0.39 27.30
N VAL A 105 -2.83 0.24 27.07
CA VAL A 105 -1.63 -0.49 26.67
C VAL A 105 -0.87 -0.91 27.92
N GLU A 106 -0.80 -2.22 28.15
CA GLU A 106 -0.17 -2.87 29.30
C GLU A 106 1.25 -3.32 28.94
N PHE A 107 2.20 -3.02 29.82
CA PHE A 107 3.62 -3.34 29.69
C PHE A 107 4.03 -4.34 30.78
N TYR A 108 4.51 -5.51 30.38
CA TYR A 108 4.95 -6.60 31.25
C TYR A 108 6.45 -6.77 31.10
N GLU A 109 7.18 -6.84 32.22
CA GLU A 109 8.63 -6.82 32.23
C GLU A 109 9.21 -8.10 32.84
N ASN A 110 10.35 -8.55 32.29
CA ASN A 110 11.20 -9.60 32.85
C ASN A 110 10.47 -10.93 33.14
N GLY A 111 9.47 -11.26 32.33
CA GLY A 111 8.71 -12.52 32.46
C GLY A 111 7.63 -12.52 33.55
N ASP A 112 7.39 -11.41 34.26
CA ASP A 112 6.18 -11.27 35.09
C ASP A 112 4.99 -10.91 34.20
N PHE A 113 4.17 -11.92 33.92
CA PHE A 113 2.94 -11.78 33.11
C PHE A 113 1.68 -11.65 33.96
N ASP A 114 1.79 -11.70 35.29
CA ASP A 114 0.66 -11.55 36.20
C ASP A 114 0.34 -10.08 36.42
N ASN A 115 1.37 -9.25 36.57
CA ASN A 115 1.23 -7.84 36.91
C ASN A 115 1.89 -6.96 35.84
N PRO A 116 1.13 -6.14 35.10
CA PRO A 116 1.74 -5.17 34.21
C PRO A 116 2.47 -4.11 35.04
N LYS A 117 3.75 -3.91 34.74
CA LYS A 117 4.62 -2.96 35.44
C LYS A 117 4.20 -1.52 35.21
N THR A 118 3.81 -1.20 33.98
CA THR A 118 3.37 0.13 33.57
C THR A 118 2.14 0.02 32.67
N ARG A 119 1.28 1.04 32.69
CA ARG A 119 0.12 1.16 31.82
C ARG A 119 0.12 2.53 31.15
N LEU A 120 -0.11 2.55 29.85
CA LEU A 120 -0.42 3.78 29.11
C LEU A 120 -1.94 3.87 28.98
N HIS A 121 -2.52 4.76 29.78
CA HIS A 121 -3.94 5.05 29.80
C HIS A 121 -4.27 6.29 28.95
N ALA A 122 -5.34 6.21 28.16
CA ALA A 122 -5.95 7.34 27.49
C ALA A 122 -7.45 7.10 27.32
N ALA A 123 -8.22 8.14 26.97
CA ALA A 123 -9.68 8.09 26.97
C ALA A 123 -10.30 6.88 26.25
N LYS A 124 -9.72 6.45 25.11
CA LYS A 124 -10.15 5.26 24.36
C LYS A 124 -9.09 4.81 23.36
N ILE A 125 -8.10 4.02 23.78
CA ILE A 125 -7.12 3.46 22.84
C ILE A 125 -7.78 2.31 22.09
N SER A 126 -7.98 2.45 20.78
CA SER A 126 -8.56 1.37 19.96
C SER A 126 -7.51 0.49 19.31
N GLU A 127 -6.35 1.05 18.98
CA GLU A 127 -5.23 0.34 18.36
C GLU A 127 -3.90 0.89 18.88
N TYR A 128 -2.85 0.06 18.85
CA TYR A 128 -1.49 0.44 19.19
C TYR A 128 -0.50 -0.18 18.21
N ALA A 129 0.69 0.42 18.12
CA ALA A 129 1.83 -0.17 17.45
C ALA A 129 3.09 0.10 18.27
N PHE A 130 3.77 -0.96 18.68
CA PHE A 130 5.03 -0.89 19.41
C PHE A 130 6.22 -1.05 18.46
N SER A 131 7.22 -0.19 18.63
CA SER A 131 8.44 -0.20 17.82
C SER A 131 9.55 -1.02 18.47
N LYS A 132 10.57 -1.39 17.69
CA LYS A 132 11.78 -2.07 18.21
C LYS A 132 12.68 -1.17 19.07
N SER A 133 12.38 0.13 19.19
CA SER A 133 13.17 1.12 19.94
C SER A 133 12.39 1.72 21.12
N ASP A 134 11.48 0.94 21.70
CA ASP A 134 10.69 1.28 22.89
C ASP A 134 9.72 2.46 22.73
N HIS A 135 9.47 2.88 21.49
CA HIS A 135 8.39 3.83 21.19
C HIS A 135 7.06 3.10 20.99
N VAL A 136 5.98 3.69 21.48
CA VAL A 136 4.61 3.19 21.32
C VAL A 136 3.78 4.27 20.63
N ALA A 137 3.12 3.89 19.54
CA ALA A 137 2.09 4.69 18.91
C ALA A 137 0.72 4.18 19.38
N ILE A 138 -0.17 5.10 19.76
CA ILE A 138 -1.55 4.80 20.12
C ILE A 138 -2.50 5.54 19.22
N TYR A 139 -3.62 4.91 18.90
CA TYR A 139 -4.71 5.50 18.17
C TYR A 139 -5.94 5.69 19.05
N ILE A 140 -6.43 6.92 19.05
CA ILE A 140 -7.63 7.34 19.77
C ILE A 140 -8.65 7.78 18.72
N PRO A 141 -9.71 7.00 18.47
CA PRO A 141 -10.73 7.37 17.49
C PRO A 141 -11.51 8.58 17.98
N GLY A 142 -11.81 9.48 17.05
CA GLY A 142 -12.64 10.66 17.30
C GLY A 142 -14.10 10.26 17.55
N SER A 143 -14.77 10.98 18.45
CA SER A 143 -16.23 10.94 18.56
C SER A 143 -16.89 11.81 17.49
N LYS A 144 -18.23 11.78 17.38
CA LYS A 144 -18.97 12.61 16.39
C LYS A 144 -18.49 14.08 16.42
N GLY A 145 -17.96 14.55 15.30
CA GLY A 145 -17.45 15.92 15.11
C GLY A 145 -16.05 16.21 15.69
N GLN A 146 -15.44 15.25 16.40
CA GLN A 146 -14.09 15.38 16.95
C GLN A 146 -13.08 14.60 16.09
N PRO A 147 -11.84 15.11 15.93
CA PRO A 147 -10.83 14.40 15.16
C PRO A 147 -10.34 13.16 15.90
N SER A 148 -10.01 12.11 15.15
CA SER A 148 -9.18 11.02 15.65
C SER A 148 -7.73 11.48 15.78
N ASN A 149 -6.99 10.85 16.69
CA ASN A 149 -5.60 11.23 16.98
C ASN A 149 -4.68 10.02 17.03
N ILE A 150 -3.47 10.20 16.52
CA ILE A 150 -2.34 9.31 16.78
C ILE A 150 -1.33 10.04 17.63
N ARG A 151 -0.87 9.37 18.68
CA ARG A 151 0.14 9.89 19.61
C ARG A 151 1.28 8.90 19.75
N ILE A 152 2.50 9.41 19.76
CA ILE A 152 3.71 8.61 19.97
C ILE A 152 4.28 8.93 21.35
N PHE A 153 4.60 7.91 22.13
CA PHE A 153 5.27 8.00 23.42
C PHE A 153 6.52 7.12 23.43
N LYS A 154 7.40 7.33 24.41
CA LYS A 154 8.55 6.47 24.69
C LYS A 154 8.34 5.77 26.02
N HIS A 155 8.38 4.44 26.04
CA HIS A 155 8.33 3.67 27.27
C HIS A 155 9.57 3.93 28.14
N PRO A 156 9.45 4.01 29.48
CA PRO A 156 8.23 3.97 30.30
C PRO A 156 7.58 5.35 30.55
N ASN A 157 8.03 6.39 29.85
CA ASN A 157 7.66 7.78 30.13
C ASN A 157 6.33 8.17 29.47
N PHE A 158 5.22 7.97 30.19
CA PHE A 158 3.86 8.26 29.70
C PHE A 158 3.21 9.50 30.30
N ASN A 159 3.71 10.01 31.42
CA ASN A 159 3.14 11.17 32.12
C ASN A 159 3.48 12.52 31.46
N GLY A 160 4.32 12.51 30.42
CA GLY A 160 4.71 13.69 29.67
C GLY A 160 3.86 13.94 28.42
N CYS A 161 4.17 15.03 27.71
CA CYS A 161 3.60 15.29 26.38
C CYS A 161 4.02 14.17 25.41
N PRO A 162 3.12 13.70 24.51
CA PRO A 162 3.52 12.79 23.45
C PRO A 162 4.65 13.40 22.60
N LEU A 163 5.58 12.55 22.18
CA LEU A 163 6.69 12.92 21.30
C LEU A 163 6.20 13.45 19.95
N ALA A 164 5.10 12.88 19.46
CA ALA A 164 4.41 13.34 18.26
C ALA A 164 2.90 13.18 18.44
N ASN A 165 2.13 14.12 17.88
CA ASN A 165 0.68 14.07 17.88
C ASN A 165 0.15 14.52 16.52
N LYS A 166 -0.71 13.70 15.90
CA LYS A 166 -1.35 14.02 14.63
C LYS A 166 -2.85 13.74 14.70
N SER A 167 -3.63 14.74 14.31
CA SER A 167 -5.10 14.68 14.24
C SER A 167 -5.58 14.52 12.80
N PHE A 168 -6.69 13.79 12.60
CA PHE A 168 -7.38 13.64 11.32
C PHE A 168 -8.88 13.32 11.53
N PHE A 169 -9.74 13.76 10.62
CA PHE A 169 -11.21 13.65 10.76
C PHE A 169 -11.84 12.43 10.06
N LYS A 170 -11.12 11.79 9.15
CA LYS A 170 -11.63 10.74 8.26
C LYS A 170 -10.83 9.45 8.44
N ALA A 171 -11.12 8.69 9.48
CA ALA A 171 -10.42 7.45 9.78
C ALA A 171 -11.28 6.48 10.58
N ASP A 172 -11.99 5.61 9.86
CA ASP A 172 -12.78 4.54 10.47
C ASP A 172 -11.87 3.37 10.86
N LYS A 173 -10.87 3.10 10.02
CA LYS A 173 -9.82 2.11 10.23
C LYS A 173 -8.46 2.74 10.02
N ILE A 174 -7.48 2.27 10.79
CA ILE A 174 -6.10 2.68 10.61
C ILE A 174 -5.19 1.47 10.48
N THR A 175 -3.99 1.67 9.97
CA THR A 175 -2.92 0.69 10.04
C THR A 175 -1.59 1.41 10.20
N MET A 176 -0.80 0.96 11.16
CA MET A 176 0.43 1.61 11.62
C MET A 176 1.65 0.75 11.26
N PHE A 177 2.65 1.37 10.62
CA PHE A 177 3.85 0.70 10.15
C PHE A 177 5.08 1.44 10.65
N TRP A 178 5.74 0.90 11.68
CA TRP A 178 7.04 1.40 12.13
C TRP A 178 8.12 0.99 11.14
N ASN A 179 9.07 1.89 10.88
CA ASN A 179 10.32 1.50 10.24
C ASN A 179 11.13 0.59 11.18
N LYS A 180 12.09 -0.16 10.63
CA LYS A 180 12.87 -1.14 11.40
C LYS A 180 13.65 -0.50 12.56
N ALA A 181 14.09 0.75 12.42
CA ALA A 181 14.75 1.53 13.47
C ALA A 181 13.79 2.07 14.57
N GLY A 182 12.48 2.04 14.35
CA GLY A 182 11.47 2.59 15.25
C GLY A 182 11.50 4.11 15.41
N THR A 183 12.02 4.83 14.42
CA THR A 183 12.13 6.31 14.42
C THR A 183 11.05 6.99 13.58
N GLY A 184 10.46 6.26 12.63
CA GLY A 184 9.44 6.76 11.71
C GLY A 184 8.26 5.81 11.63
N LEU A 185 7.06 6.38 11.59
CA LEU A 185 5.78 5.68 11.55
C LEU A 185 5.00 6.12 10.31
N LEU A 186 4.62 5.17 9.46
CA LEU A 186 3.60 5.39 8.44
C LEU A 186 2.24 4.97 8.98
N VAL A 187 1.22 5.76 8.66
CA VAL A 187 -0.16 5.52 9.05
C VAL A 187 -1.03 5.58 7.82
N ILE A 188 -1.66 4.47 7.48
CA ILE A 188 -2.76 4.46 6.52
C ILE A 188 -4.05 4.70 7.30
N THR A 189 -4.84 5.67 6.87
CA THR A 189 -6.20 5.90 7.33
C THR A 189 -7.17 5.52 6.22
N SER A 190 -8.30 4.92 6.54
CA SER A 190 -9.35 4.63 5.56
C SER A 190 -10.74 4.93 6.12
N THR A 191 -11.63 5.44 5.28
CA THR A 191 -13.07 5.54 5.58
C THR A 191 -13.87 4.52 4.78
N GLU A 192 -15.01 4.06 5.30
CA GLU A 192 -15.86 3.10 4.59
C GLU A 192 -16.68 3.76 3.47
N THR A 193 -17.11 5.00 3.69
CA THR A 193 -17.77 5.83 2.67
C THR A 193 -17.16 7.22 2.66
N SER A 194 -17.34 7.91 1.55
CA SER A 194 -16.92 9.32 1.40
C SER A 194 -17.97 10.07 0.59
N ASP A 195 -18.04 11.38 0.75
CA ASP A 195 -18.98 12.24 0.02
C ASP A 195 -18.86 12.12 -1.51
N LYS A 196 -17.70 11.65 -2.00
CA LYS A 196 -17.37 11.53 -3.42
C LYS A 196 -17.40 10.10 -3.95
N SER A 197 -17.37 9.09 -3.07
CA SER A 197 -17.18 7.70 -3.47
C SER A 197 -17.75 6.72 -2.43
N TYR A 198 -18.47 5.71 -2.92
CA TYR A 198 -18.93 4.56 -2.13
C TYR A 198 -17.78 3.64 -1.68
N TYR A 199 -16.57 3.84 -2.20
CA TYR A 199 -15.38 3.04 -1.89
C TYR A 199 -14.50 3.68 -0.83
N GLY A 200 -14.99 4.75 -0.18
CA GLY A 200 -14.26 5.45 0.86
C GLY A 200 -13.11 6.32 0.34
N GLU A 201 -12.28 6.79 1.27
CA GLU A 201 -11.07 7.57 1.02
C GLU A 201 -9.93 6.99 1.86
N THR A 202 -8.72 6.92 1.30
CA THR A 202 -7.52 6.52 2.06
C THR A 202 -6.54 7.69 2.19
N GLY A 203 -6.07 7.96 3.41
CA GLY A 203 -4.97 8.86 3.69
C GLY A 203 -3.68 8.09 3.99
N LEU A 204 -2.53 8.72 3.72
CA LEU A 204 -1.22 8.22 4.14
C LEU A 204 -0.48 9.34 4.87
N HIS A 205 -0.19 9.10 6.14
CA HIS A 205 0.51 10.03 7.01
C HIS A 205 1.86 9.46 7.43
N TYR A 206 2.83 10.34 7.61
CA TYR A 206 4.10 10.04 8.23
C TYR A 206 4.21 10.79 9.55
N LEU A 207 4.73 10.12 10.57
CA LEU A 207 5.09 10.70 11.87
C LEU A 207 6.51 10.27 12.24
N SER A 208 7.26 11.20 12.82
CA SER A 208 8.60 10.96 13.36
C SER A 208 8.57 11.02 14.88
N ILE A 209 9.44 10.27 15.56
CA ILE A 209 9.64 10.40 17.03
C ILE A 209 10.16 11.78 17.44
N LYS A 210 10.60 12.62 16.48
CA LYS A 210 11.03 14.00 16.71
C LYS A 210 9.86 15.01 16.73
N GLY A 211 8.62 14.55 16.56
CA GLY A 211 7.42 15.40 16.55
C GLY A 211 7.00 15.92 15.17
N GLU A 212 7.80 15.65 14.13
CA GLU A 212 7.44 15.98 12.75
C GLU A 212 6.34 15.06 12.23
N GLY A 213 5.41 15.58 11.41
CA GLY A 213 4.43 14.74 10.74
C GLY A 213 3.76 15.37 9.53
N CYS A 214 3.84 14.69 8.38
CA CYS A 214 3.27 15.12 7.09
C CYS A 214 2.15 14.20 6.60
N LEU A 215 1.28 14.75 5.74
CA LEU A 215 0.53 13.93 4.79
C LEU A 215 1.49 13.61 3.64
N VAL A 216 1.62 12.33 3.26
CA VAL A 216 2.49 11.92 2.16
C VAL A 216 1.83 12.35 0.84
N PRO A 217 2.45 13.24 0.05
CA PRO A 217 1.87 13.74 -1.19
C PRO A 217 1.84 12.64 -2.24
N ARG A 218 0.69 12.46 -2.89
CA ARG A 218 0.47 11.46 -3.94
C ARG A 218 0.22 12.14 -5.27
N ALA A 219 0.95 11.73 -6.30
CA ALA A 219 0.85 12.31 -7.64
C ALA A 219 -0.32 11.77 -8.49
N LYS A 220 -1.17 10.91 -7.92
CA LYS A 220 -2.31 10.26 -8.59
C LYS A 220 -3.39 9.97 -7.56
N ASP A 221 -4.63 10.31 -7.90
CA ASP A 221 -5.80 10.07 -7.06
C ASP A 221 -6.18 8.58 -7.03
N GLY A 222 -6.67 8.14 -5.88
CA GLY A 222 -7.14 6.77 -5.64
C GLY A 222 -6.65 6.21 -4.30
N PRO A 223 -6.85 4.91 -4.05
CA PRO A 223 -6.50 4.28 -2.78
C PRO A 223 -4.98 4.12 -2.62
N VAL A 224 -4.53 3.89 -1.39
CA VAL A 224 -3.20 3.33 -1.10
C VAL A 224 -3.35 1.82 -1.00
N TYR A 225 -2.69 1.09 -1.89
CA TYR A 225 -2.74 -0.38 -1.87
C TYR A 225 -1.66 -0.98 -0.97
N CYS A 226 -0.48 -0.37 -0.95
CA CYS A 226 0.68 -0.90 -0.23
C CYS A 226 1.60 0.24 0.18
N VAL A 227 2.14 0.13 1.39
CA VAL A 227 3.30 0.88 1.88
C VAL A 227 4.33 -0.14 2.32
N GLU A 228 5.58 0.09 1.97
CA GLU A 228 6.68 -0.81 2.34
C GLU A 228 7.87 0.04 2.78
N TRP A 229 8.35 -0.19 4.01
CA TRP A 229 9.55 0.46 4.51
C TRP A 229 10.79 -0.17 3.90
N HIS A 230 11.73 0.66 3.44
CA HIS A 230 13.04 0.18 3.04
C HIS A 230 13.77 -0.39 4.28
N PRO A 231 14.51 -1.52 4.17
CA PRO A 231 15.20 -2.14 5.31
C PRO A 231 16.16 -1.19 6.08
N ASN A 232 16.75 -0.21 5.39
CA ASN A 232 17.60 0.83 5.98
C ASN A 232 16.85 1.90 6.82
N SER A 233 15.51 1.86 6.86
CA SER A 233 14.65 2.76 7.64
C SER A 233 14.66 4.25 7.23
N THR A 234 15.24 4.63 6.08
CA THR A 234 15.34 6.04 5.63
C THR A 234 14.46 6.38 4.42
N GLN A 235 13.86 5.36 3.79
CA GLN A 235 13.00 5.51 2.62
C GLN A 235 11.85 4.52 2.70
N PHE A 236 10.80 4.76 1.92
CA PHE A 236 9.67 3.85 1.81
C PHE A 236 9.04 3.92 0.42
N CYS A 237 8.52 2.79 -0.07
CA CYS A 237 7.77 2.72 -1.31
C CYS A 237 6.28 2.78 -1.03
N VAL A 238 5.52 3.48 -1.87
CA VAL A 238 4.06 3.53 -1.82
C VAL A 238 3.49 3.16 -3.17
N VAL A 239 2.54 2.23 -3.19
CA VAL A 239 1.74 1.87 -4.37
C VAL A 239 0.33 2.43 -4.20
N TYR A 240 -0.08 3.32 -5.11
CA TYR A 240 -1.31 4.11 -4.94
C TYR A 240 -1.95 4.54 -6.26
N GLY A 241 -3.20 5.00 -6.16
CA GLY A 241 -3.96 5.60 -7.25
C GLY A 241 -4.85 4.59 -7.99
N PHE A 242 -5.84 5.07 -8.74
CA PHE A 242 -6.70 4.16 -9.52
C PHE A 242 -5.89 3.36 -10.54
N MET A 243 -6.24 2.09 -10.73
CA MET A 243 -5.53 1.20 -11.64
C MET A 243 -5.48 1.76 -13.07
N PRO A 244 -4.35 1.68 -13.80
CA PRO A 244 -3.04 1.17 -13.35
C PRO A 244 -2.39 2.03 -12.25
N ALA A 245 -1.95 1.41 -11.16
CA ALA A 245 -1.45 2.13 -9.99
C ALA A 245 -0.06 2.73 -10.23
N LYS A 246 0.21 3.86 -9.57
CA LYS A 246 1.54 4.46 -9.49
C LYS A 246 2.31 3.85 -8.32
N ALA A 247 3.63 3.71 -8.47
CA ALA A 247 4.52 3.38 -7.36
C ALA A 247 5.62 4.43 -7.28
N THR A 248 5.85 4.94 -6.08
CA THR A 248 6.82 6.02 -5.84
C THR A 248 7.64 5.71 -4.60
N LEU A 249 8.95 5.93 -4.68
CA LEU A 249 9.87 5.90 -3.56
C LEU A 249 9.90 7.27 -2.89
N TYR A 250 9.79 7.32 -1.57
CA TYR A 250 9.84 8.56 -0.78
C TYR A 250 10.97 8.52 0.25
N ASN A 251 11.47 9.70 0.62
CA ASN A 251 12.38 9.87 1.75
C ASN A 251 11.60 10.19 3.06
N LEU A 252 12.30 10.33 4.19
CA LEU A 252 11.69 10.68 5.48
C LEU A 252 11.03 12.08 5.52
N LYS A 253 11.29 12.95 4.54
CA LYS A 253 10.62 14.26 4.42
C LYS A 253 9.31 14.18 3.64
N CYS A 254 8.86 12.97 3.27
CA CYS A 254 7.74 12.76 2.36
C CYS A 254 7.99 13.27 0.92
N ASP A 255 9.24 13.52 0.50
CA ASP A 255 9.55 13.93 -0.88
C ASP A 255 9.70 12.72 -1.79
N PRO A 256 9.17 12.75 -3.02
CA PRO A 256 9.35 11.68 -4.00
C PRO A 256 10.81 11.64 -4.48
N VAL A 257 11.47 10.50 -4.29
CA VAL A 257 12.85 10.22 -4.72
C VAL A 257 12.88 9.63 -6.12
N PHE A 258 11.96 8.71 -6.43
CA PHE A 258 11.86 8.04 -7.72
C PHE A 258 10.42 7.64 -8.02
N ASP A 259 9.94 7.89 -9.25
CA ASP A 259 8.61 7.50 -9.73
C ASP A 259 8.77 6.29 -10.66
N TYR A 260 8.24 5.13 -10.27
CA TYR A 260 8.31 3.91 -11.07
C TYR A 260 7.24 3.87 -12.17
N GLY A 261 6.52 4.96 -12.44
CA GLY A 261 5.52 5.07 -13.50
C GLY A 261 4.15 4.53 -13.10
N THR A 262 3.37 4.03 -14.04
CA THR A 262 2.11 3.31 -13.76
C THR A 262 2.12 1.90 -14.34
N ALA A 263 1.59 0.94 -13.58
CA ALA A 263 1.52 -0.48 -13.96
C ALA A 263 0.36 -1.18 -13.22
N PRO A 264 -0.11 -2.37 -13.65
CA PRO A 264 -1.10 -3.14 -12.90
C PRO A 264 -0.47 -3.78 -11.65
N ARG A 265 -0.20 -2.97 -10.62
CA ARG A 265 0.47 -3.37 -9.36
C ARG A 265 -0.31 -2.93 -8.14
N ASN A 266 -0.27 -3.72 -7.08
CA ASN A 266 -0.90 -3.43 -5.78
C ASN A 266 -0.01 -3.78 -4.58
N SER A 267 1.22 -4.25 -4.80
CA SER A 267 2.14 -4.66 -3.74
C SER A 267 3.57 -4.29 -4.07
N ALA A 268 4.37 -4.10 -3.02
CA ALA A 268 5.79 -3.79 -3.07
C ALA A 268 6.51 -4.64 -2.02
N PHE A 269 7.68 -5.19 -2.36
CA PHE A 269 8.48 -6.02 -1.47
C PHE A 269 9.97 -5.71 -1.66
N TYR A 270 10.63 -5.20 -0.64
CA TYR A 270 12.10 -5.13 -0.64
C TYR A 270 12.70 -6.51 -0.36
N ASN A 271 13.80 -6.82 -1.03
CA ASN A 271 14.60 -7.95 -0.60
C ASN A 271 15.24 -7.65 0.79
N PRO A 272 15.65 -8.67 1.56
CA PRO A 272 16.14 -8.48 2.94
C PRO A 272 17.31 -7.51 3.07
N GLN A 273 18.19 -7.46 2.06
CA GLN A 273 19.36 -6.57 2.00
C GLN A 273 19.01 -5.15 1.57
N GLY A 274 17.82 -4.92 1.01
CA GLY A 274 17.34 -3.60 0.59
C GLY A 274 18.03 -3.04 -0.65
N ASN A 275 18.52 -3.87 -1.57
CA ASN A 275 19.09 -3.41 -2.85
C ASN A 275 18.18 -3.70 -4.05
N ILE A 276 17.16 -4.56 -3.88
CA ILE A 276 16.19 -4.91 -4.91
C ILE A 276 14.77 -4.64 -4.40
N LEU A 277 13.96 -3.97 -5.21
CA LEU A 277 12.52 -3.79 -4.99
C LEU A 277 11.72 -4.61 -6.01
N CYS A 278 10.82 -5.45 -5.52
CA CYS A 278 9.80 -6.11 -6.35
C CYS A 278 8.50 -5.31 -6.29
N LEU A 279 8.00 -4.86 -7.43
CA LEU A 279 6.65 -4.32 -7.59
C LEU A 279 5.77 -5.41 -8.21
N ALA A 280 4.64 -5.70 -7.59
CA ALA A 280 3.82 -6.86 -7.92
C ALA A 280 2.33 -6.53 -8.04
N GLY A 281 1.63 -7.26 -8.91
CA GLY A 281 0.19 -7.21 -9.04
C GLY A 281 -0.46 -8.57 -8.77
N PHE A 282 -1.01 -8.78 -7.56
CA PHE A 282 -1.64 -10.04 -7.16
C PHE A 282 -3.16 -9.97 -7.00
N GLY A 283 -3.82 -11.13 -6.85
CA GLY A 283 -5.26 -11.23 -6.66
C GLY A 283 -6.01 -11.02 -7.97
N ASN A 284 -6.74 -9.91 -8.09
CA ASN A 284 -7.50 -9.59 -9.32
C ASN A 284 -6.62 -9.11 -10.49
N LEU A 285 -5.30 -9.06 -10.29
CA LEU A 285 -4.31 -8.68 -11.28
C LEU A 285 -3.60 -9.92 -11.83
N GLN A 286 -2.94 -9.80 -12.98
CA GLN A 286 -2.42 -10.95 -13.73
C GLN A 286 -1.14 -11.60 -13.14
N GLY A 287 -0.67 -11.15 -11.98
CA GLY A 287 0.58 -11.65 -11.39
C GLY A 287 1.83 -11.02 -12.00
N ASP A 288 1.75 -9.82 -12.56
CA ASP A 288 2.93 -9.13 -13.11
C ASP A 288 3.91 -8.78 -11.99
N LEU A 289 5.19 -9.08 -12.20
CA LEU A 289 6.30 -8.80 -11.28
C LEU A 289 7.37 -7.98 -12.00
N GLU A 290 7.83 -6.91 -11.35
CA GLU A 290 8.92 -6.05 -11.81
C GLU A 290 10.01 -5.95 -10.72
N PHE A 291 11.23 -6.32 -11.05
CA PHE A 291 12.37 -6.26 -10.14
C PHE A 291 13.26 -5.07 -10.49
N TRP A 292 13.51 -4.19 -9.52
CA TRP A 292 14.24 -2.95 -9.70
C TRP A 292 15.52 -2.92 -8.86
N ASP A 293 16.63 -2.56 -9.49
CA ASP A 293 17.89 -2.19 -8.82
C ASP A 293 17.68 -0.79 -8.23
N LEU A 294 17.76 -0.69 -6.91
CA LEU A 294 17.52 0.57 -6.19
C LEU A 294 18.70 1.54 -6.26
N GLN A 295 19.91 1.01 -6.41
CA GLN A 295 21.11 1.83 -6.51
C GLN A 295 21.20 2.48 -7.89
N GLN A 296 20.94 1.71 -8.94
CA GLN A 296 20.97 2.18 -10.33
C GLN A 296 19.62 2.73 -10.81
N GLN A 297 18.56 2.57 -10.02
CA GLN A 297 17.18 2.92 -10.38
C GLN A 297 16.77 2.33 -11.75
N LYS A 298 17.15 1.07 -11.95
CA LYS A 298 17.04 0.38 -13.25
C LYS A 298 16.23 -0.91 -13.10
N LEU A 299 15.35 -1.15 -14.06
CA LEU A 299 14.63 -2.43 -14.14
C LEU A 299 15.64 -3.56 -14.41
N ILE A 300 15.66 -4.56 -13.52
CA ILE A 300 16.48 -5.77 -13.63
C ILE A 300 15.76 -6.77 -14.52
N SER A 301 14.51 -7.09 -14.19
CA SER A 301 13.71 -8.05 -14.93
C SER A 301 12.20 -7.80 -14.76
N SER A 302 11.42 -8.34 -15.68
CA SER A 302 9.97 -8.45 -15.56
C SER A 302 9.54 -9.88 -15.87
N THR A 303 8.60 -10.40 -15.08
CA THR A 303 8.07 -11.77 -15.24
C THR A 303 6.61 -11.81 -14.80
N LYS A 304 5.96 -12.96 -14.97
CA LYS A 304 4.56 -13.17 -14.61
C LYS A 304 4.40 -14.42 -13.74
N ALA A 305 3.85 -14.23 -12.54
CA ALA A 305 3.49 -15.27 -11.59
C ALA A 305 1.98 -15.28 -11.36
N MET A 306 1.26 -15.85 -12.34
CA MET A 306 -0.21 -15.97 -12.31
C MET A 306 -0.69 -16.70 -11.05
N ASP A 307 -1.91 -16.38 -10.61
CA ASP A 307 -2.61 -17.05 -9.51
C ASP A 307 -1.90 -16.99 -8.16
N THR A 308 -0.92 -16.09 -8.02
CA THR A 308 -0.15 -15.94 -6.78
C THR A 308 -1.02 -15.32 -5.69
N THR A 309 -1.12 -16.04 -4.58
CA THR A 309 -1.79 -15.57 -3.35
C THR A 309 -0.81 -15.14 -2.27
N HIS A 310 0.44 -15.58 -2.37
CA HIS A 310 1.51 -15.35 -1.39
C HIS A 310 2.85 -15.18 -2.09
N PHE A 311 3.62 -14.19 -1.62
CA PHE A 311 4.98 -13.89 -2.07
C PHE A 311 5.87 -13.77 -0.84
N ALA A 312 7.06 -14.36 -0.89
CA ALA A 312 8.07 -14.16 0.15
C ALA A 312 9.49 -14.25 -0.41
N TRP A 313 10.32 -13.28 -0.04
CA TRP A 313 11.75 -13.33 -0.30
C TRP A 313 12.43 -14.39 0.56
N CYS A 314 13.35 -15.14 -0.04
CA CYS A 314 14.33 -15.92 0.70
C CYS A 314 15.25 -14.96 1.48
N PRO A 315 15.72 -15.31 2.69
CA PRO A 315 16.68 -14.51 3.45
C PRO A 315 17.96 -14.15 2.68
N ASP A 316 18.32 -14.92 1.66
CA ASP A 316 19.49 -14.65 0.81
C ASP A 316 19.32 -13.44 -0.13
N GLY A 317 18.08 -12.94 -0.27
CA GLY A 317 17.70 -11.81 -1.12
C GLY A 317 17.90 -11.99 -2.61
N VAL A 318 18.16 -13.23 -3.05
CA VAL A 318 18.33 -13.60 -4.45
C VAL A 318 17.13 -14.40 -4.95
N HIS A 319 16.61 -15.28 -4.09
CA HIS A 319 15.50 -16.14 -4.42
C HIS A 319 14.21 -15.65 -3.78
N PHE A 320 13.09 -15.99 -4.39
CA PHE A 320 11.77 -15.74 -3.82
C PHE A 320 10.82 -16.89 -4.15
N ILE A 321 9.78 -17.02 -3.35
CA ILE A 321 8.71 -17.99 -3.58
C ILE A 321 7.43 -17.25 -3.95
N THR A 322 6.68 -17.82 -4.88
CA THR A 322 5.28 -17.47 -5.08
C THR A 322 4.44 -18.71 -4.83
N ALA A 323 3.36 -18.58 -4.07
CA ALA A 323 2.50 -19.70 -3.76
C ALA A 323 1.01 -19.37 -3.99
N THR A 324 0.30 -20.39 -4.42
CA THR A 324 -1.16 -20.42 -4.54
C THR A 324 -1.66 -21.34 -3.44
N MET A 325 -2.30 -20.77 -2.41
CA MET A 325 -2.62 -21.47 -1.17
C MET A 325 -4.12 -21.49 -0.90
N ALA A 326 -4.58 -22.62 -0.36
CA ALA A 326 -5.94 -22.81 0.13
C ALA A 326 -6.14 -22.07 1.46
N PRO A 327 -7.39 -21.65 1.78
CA PRO A 327 -8.60 -21.81 1.01
C PRO A 327 -8.82 -20.67 -0.02
N ARG A 328 -7.90 -19.69 -0.08
CA ARG A 328 -8.07 -18.47 -0.87
C ARG A 328 -8.19 -18.75 -2.37
N LEU A 329 -7.34 -19.62 -2.91
CA LEU A 329 -7.43 -20.10 -4.28
C LEU A 329 -7.00 -21.56 -4.35
N ARG A 330 -7.87 -22.40 -4.93
CA ARG A 330 -7.65 -23.86 -5.06
C ARG A 330 -7.09 -24.26 -6.43
N VAL A 331 -7.38 -23.48 -7.47
CA VAL A 331 -6.85 -23.72 -8.81
C VAL A 331 -5.36 -23.34 -8.82
N GLY A 332 -4.50 -24.22 -9.32
CA GLY A 332 -3.05 -24.00 -9.36
C GLY A 332 -2.37 -24.09 -7.99
N ASN A 333 -3.00 -24.73 -7.00
CA ASN A 333 -2.47 -24.84 -5.64
C ASN A 333 -1.07 -25.48 -5.63
N GLY A 334 -0.12 -24.79 -5.01
CA GLY A 334 1.30 -25.14 -5.10
C GLY A 334 2.21 -23.93 -4.94
N TYR A 335 3.49 -24.11 -5.23
CA TYR A 335 4.48 -23.04 -5.16
C TYR A 335 5.50 -23.12 -6.30
N LYS A 336 6.13 -21.97 -6.56
CA LYS A 336 7.26 -21.83 -7.48
C LYS A 336 8.40 -21.10 -6.76
N LEU A 337 9.60 -21.65 -6.88
CA LEU A 337 10.85 -21.03 -6.45
C LEU A 337 11.47 -20.31 -7.63
N TRP A 338 11.84 -19.05 -7.44
CA TRP A 338 12.32 -18.17 -8.49
C TRP A 338 13.66 -17.54 -8.11
N HIS A 339 14.41 -17.15 -9.13
CA HIS A 339 15.45 -16.13 -9.05
C HIS A 339 14.87 -14.77 -9.45
N TYR A 340 15.31 -13.65 -8.84
CA TYR A 340 14.81 -12.29 -9.15
C TYR A 340 14.98 -11.86 -10.62
N THR A 341 15.75 -12.59 -11.42
CA THR A 341 15.83 -12.38 -12.89
C THR A 341 14.63 -12.96 -13.64
N GLY A 342 13.64 -13.50 -12.93
CA GLY A 342 12.42 -14.09 -13.50
C GLY A 342 12.58 -15.54 -13.96
N SER A 343 13.60 -16.25 -13.48
CA SER A 343 13.82 -17.67 -13.81
C SER A 343 13.18 -18.55 -12.75
N VAL A 344 12.43 -19.57 -13.18
CA VAL A 344 11.88 -20.57 -12.27
C VAL A 344 12.93 -21.66 -12.05
N LEU A 345 13.23 -21.93 -10.79
CA LEU A 345 14.23 -22.91 -10.37
C LEU A 345 13.58 -24.21 -9.90
N ALA A 346 12.43 -24.11 -9.24
CA ALA A 346 11.66 -25.27 -8.84
C ALA A 346 10.16 -24.93 -8.85
N GLN A 347 9.33 -25.96 -9.03
CA GLN A 347 7.88 -25.83 -8.95
C GLN A 347 7.33 -27.10 -8.32
N LEU A 348 6.39 -26.92 -7.39
CA LEU A 348 5.57 -27.99 -6.86
C LEU A 348 4.11 -27.63 -7.13
N GLU A 349 3.41 -28.53 -7.80
CA GLU A 349 1.97 -28.47 -7.93
C GLU A 349 1.36 -29.55 -7.02
N VAL A 350 0.37 -29.16 -6.23
CA VAL A 350 -0.24 -30.07 -5.27
C VAL A 350 -1.19 -31.01 -6.01
N ALA A 351 -1.05 -32.32 -5.74
CA ALA A 351 -1.91 -33.34 -6.34
C ALA A 351 -3.38 -33.13 -5.97
N SER A 352 -4.29 -33.58 -6.85
CA SER A 352 -5.73 -33.54 -6.61
C SER A 352 -6.10 -34.17 -5.26
N GLY A 353 -6.95 -33.49 -4.49
CA GLY A 353 -7.36 -33.92 -3.16
C GLY A 353 -6.41 -33.56 -2.02
N LYS A 354 -5.26 -32.92 -2.29
CA LYS A 354 -4.39 -32.32 -1.28
C LYS A 354 -4.43 -30.80 -1.40
N GLU A 355 -4.08 -30.10 -0.32
CA GLU A 355 -4.09 -28.63 -0.27
C GLU A 355 -2.81 -28.13 0.42
N LEU A 356 -2.11 -27.18 -0.21
CA LEU A 356 -1.10 -26.33 0.41
C LEU A 356 -1.82 -25.16 1.09
N TRP A 357 -1.66 -25.06 2.40
CA TRP A 357 -2.30 -24.03 3.23
C TRP A 357 -1.38 -22.86 3.55
N GLU A 358 -0.09 -23.12 3.72
CA GLU A 358 0.86 -22.10 4.16
C GLU A 358 2.26 -22.44 3.64
N SER A 359 3.04 -21.41 3.31
CA SER A 359 4.44 -21.51 2.93
C SER A 359 5.23 -20.42 3.65
N LEU A 360 6.35 -20.78 4.28
CA LEU A 360 7.21 -19.84 4.99
C LEU A 360 8.67 -20.18 4.69
N TRP A 361 9.49 -19.15 4.50
CA TRP A 361 10.94 -19.30 4.60
C TRP A 361 11.31 -19.44 6.07
N MET A 362 12.28 -20.33 6.37
CA MET A 362 12.94 -20.29 7.66
C MET A 362 13.64 -18.93 7.78
N PRO A 363 13.29 -18.10 8.77
CA PRO A 363 13.90 -16.80 8.94
C PRO A 363 15.34 -16.97 9.40
N ASP A 364 16.12 -15.91 9.22
CA ASP A 364 17.47 -15.85 9.69
C ASP A 364 17.77 -14.49 10.30
N MET A 365 18.86 -14.40 11.05
CA MET A 365 19.26 -13.13 11.66
C MET A 365 19.58 -12.09 10.59
N ASP A 366 19.13 -10.86 10.85
CA ASP A 366 19.44 -9.71 10.01
C ASP A 366 20.95 -9.59 9.78
N GLY A 367 21.35 -9.45 8.50
CA GLY A 367 22.75 -9.27 8.12
C GLY A 367 23.58 -10.54 7.97
N LYS A 368 23.03 -11.74 8.26
CA LYS A 368 23.77 -13.00 8.05
C LYS A 368 24.13 -13.23 6.58
N PHE A 369 23.23 -12.89 5.67
CA PHE A 369 23.47 -12.99 4.23
C PHE A 369 23.90 -11.63 3.68
N PRO A 370 25.14 -11.49 3.19
CA PRO A 370 25.61 -10.24 2.60
C PRO A 370 24.89 -9.97 1.27
N SER A 371 24.84 -8.69 0.88
CA SER A 371 24.34 -8.31 -0.43
C SER A 371 25.23 -8.88 -1.53
N LYS A 372 24.62 -9.59 -2.47
CA LYS A 372 25.29 -10.13 -3.66
C LYS A 372 25.19 -9.14 -4.82
N PRO A 373 26.17 -9.10 -5.74
CA PRO A 373 26.08 -8.27 -6.94
C PRO A 373 24.81 -8.58 -7.75
N ILE A 374 24.15 -7.53 -8.24
CA ILE A 374 22.93 -7.66 -9.04
C ILE A 374 23.28 -8.15 -10.45
N VAL A 375 22.58 -9.20 -10.88
CA VAL A 375 22.71 -9.81 -12.21
C VAL A 375 21.54 -9.38 -13.08
N TYR A 376 21.84 -8.80 -14.23
CA TYR A 376 20.84 -8.35 -15.20
C TYR A 376 20.51 -9.40 -16.28
N LYS A 377 21.37 -10.41 -16.44
CA LYS A 377 21.13 -11.51 -17.38
C LYS A 377 20.27 -12.57 -16.70
N LYS A 378 19.25 -13.04 -17.42
CA LYS A 378 18.38 -14.12 -16.93
C LYS A 378 19.18 -15.39 -16.69
N VAL A 379 19.15 -15.91 -15.46
CA VAL A 379 19.83 -17.17 -15.11
C VAL A 379 19.11 -18.35 -15.75
N PRO A 380 19.79 -19.48 -16.03
CA PRO A 380 19.14 -20.67 -16.59
C PRO A 380 17.97 -21.16 -15.72
N SER A 381 16.87 -21.55 -16.36
CA SER A 381 15.76 -22.24 -15.69
C SER A 381 16.16 -23.69 -15.44
N SER A 382 15.85 -24.22 -14.26
CA SER A 382 16.04 -25.66 -13.96
C SER A 382 14.83 -26.51 -14.34
N ILE A 383 13.74 -25.89 -14.79
CA ILE A 383 12.54 -26.56 -15.30
C ILE A 383 12.55 -26.54 -16.84
N PRO A 384 12.58 -27.71 -17.50
CA PRO A 384 12.44 -27.80 -18.95
C PRO A 384 11.01 -27.44 -19.38
N GLY A 385 10.84 -26.55 -20.37
CA GLY A 385 9.57 -26.37 -21.09
C GLY A 385 8.76 -25.09 -20.83
N GLN A 386 9.16 -24.17 -19.96
CA GLN A 386 8.49 -22.86 -19.85
C GLN A 386 8.96 -21.86 -20.94
N THR A 387 8.83 -22.24 -22.21
CA THR A 387 8.68 -21.23 -23.27
C THR A 387 7.21 -20.83 -23.28
N VAL A 388 6.88 -19.70 -22.66
CA VAL A 388 5.53 -19.11 -22.81
C VAL A 388 5.37 -18.81 -24.29
N LYS A 389 4.60 -19.62 -25.02
CA LYS A 389 4.20 -19.29 -26.38
C LYS A 389 3.43 -17.97 -26.30
N PRO A 390 3.79 -16.94 -27.08
CA PRO A 390 3.04 -15.69 -27.07
C PRO A 390 1.59 -16.00 -27.46
N VAL A 391 0.66 -15.85 -26.52
CA VAL A 391 -0.76 -15.91 -26.82
C VAL A 391 -1.07 -14.70 -27.69
N ALA A 392 -1.40 -14.94 -28.96
CA ALA A 392 -1.81 -13.88 -29.85
C ALA A 392 -3.00 -13.14 -29.24
N ALA A 393 -2.91 -11.81 -29.13
CA ALA A 393 -4.01 -10.99 -28.66
C ALA A 393 -5.27 -11.32 -29.47
N TYR A 394 -6.37 -11.64 -28.79
CA TYR A 394 -7.62 -12.04 -29.44
C TYR A 394 -8.05 -10.95 -30.42
N ARG A 395 -8.12 -11.31 -31.71
CA ARG A 395 -8.66 -10.44 -32.74
C ARG A 395 -10.10 -10.88 -33.03
N PRO A 396 -11.09 -10.02 -32.79
CA PRO A 396 -12.47 -10.34 -33.11
C PRO A 396 -12.62 -10.64 -34.62
N PRO A 397 -13.58 -11.50 -35.02
CA PRO A 397 -13.71 -11.98 -36.39
C PRO A 397 -13.73 -10.88 -37.46
N HIS A 398 -14.38 -9.75 -37.15
CA HIS A 398 -14.49 -8.59 -38.05
C HIS A 398 -13.18 -7.80 -38.26
N ALA A 399 -12.15 -8.03 -37.44
CA ALA A 399 -10.87 -7.33 -37.49
C ALA A 399 -9.71 -8.19 -38.04
N ARG A 400 -10.00 -9.40 -38.54
CA ARG A 400 -8.99 -10.21 -39.25
C ARG A 400 -8.69 -9.58 -40.61
N GLY A 401 -7.41 -9.34 -40.91
CA GLY A 401 -6.94 -8.77 -42.18
C GLY A 401 -6.82 -7.23 -42.20
N GLN A 402 -7.26 -6.52 -41.16
CA GLN A 402 -6.98 -5.09 -41.01
C GLN A 402 -5.62 -4.86 -40.32
N PRO A 403 -4.90 -3.76 -40.64
CA PRO A 403 -3.70 -3.37 -39.91
C PRO A 403 -4.02 -3.22 -38.43
N ALA A 404 -3.10 -3.66 -37.56
CA ALA A 404 -3.30 -3.60 -36.12
C ALA A 404 -3.57 -2.16 -35.69
N SER A 405 -4.69 -1.91 -35.02
CA SER A 405 -4.88 -0.65 -34.31
C SER A 405 -4.07 -0.69 -33.02
N ASP A 406 -3.17 0.28 -32.81
CA ASP A 406 -2.40 0.47 -31.57
C ASP A 406 -3.29 0.99 -30.41
N PHE A 407 -4.55 0.56 -30.36
CA PHE A 407 -5.47 0.95 -29.30
C PHE A 407 -5.06 0.27 -28.00
N LYS A 408 -4.35 1.01 -27.14
CA LYS A 408 -4.10 0.62 -25.76
C LYS A 408 -5.25 1.14 -24.90
N LEU A 409 -5.93 0.24 -24.19
CA LEU A 409 -6.99 0.59 -23.24
C LEU A 409 -6.49 1.54 -22.13
N HIS A 410 -5.21 1.40 -21.76
CA HIS A 410 -4.54 2.23 -20.77
C HIS A 410 -3.21 2.78 -21.30
N GLU A 411 -2.98 4.06 -21.06
CA GLU A 411 -1.68 4.70 -21.26
C GLU A 411 -0.88 4.58 -19.96
N PHE A 412 0.27 3.90 -20.04
CA PHE A 412 1.17 3.71 -18.91
C PHE A 412 2.19 4.84 -18.88
N GLU A 413 2.32 5.49 -17.73
CA GLU A 413 3.36 6.50 -17.51
C GLU A 413 4.70 5.78 -17.31
N PRO A 414 5.77 6.17 -18.03
CA PRO A 414 7.06 5.56 -17.84
C PRO A 414 7.68 5.95 -16.49
N PRO A 415 8.62 5.14 -15.97
CA PRO A 415 9.46 5.50 -14.84
C PRO A 415 10.17 6.82 -15.10
N SER A 416 10.20 7.70 -14.11
CA SER A 416 10.87 8.99 -14.22
C SER A 416 11.53 9.38 -12.92
N ASN A 417 12.71 9.98 -13.04
CA ASN A 417 13.38 10.57 -11.90
C ASN A 417 12.89 12.01 -11.77
N LYS A 418 11.93 12.27 -10.88
CA LYS A 418 11.44 13.62 -10.65
C LYS A 418 12.47 14.42 -9.85
N LYS A 419 13.44 15.04 -10.53
CA LYS A 419 14.04 16.28 -10.03
C LYS A 419 13.00 17.38 -10.18
N ILE A 420 12.35 17.78 -9.09
CA ILE A 420 11.46 18.96 -9.04
C ILE A 420 12.28 20.13 -8.46
N PRO A 421 12.17 21.40 -8.92
CA PRO A 421 11.99 21.95 -10.26
C PRO A 421 13.22 22.80 -10.70
N GLY A 422 13.54 22.82 -11.99
CA GLY A 422 14.56 23.76 -12.53
C GLY A 422 15.42 23.29 -13.72
N LEU A 423 15.21 22.09 -14.27
CA LEU A 423 15.97 21.62 -15.44
C LEU A 423 15.07 21.12 -16.56
N ASN A 424 15.20 21.79 -17.71
CA ASN A 424 14.66 21.39 -19.00
C ASN A 424 15.22 20.01 -19.37
N PHE A 425 14.34 19.03 -19.59
CA PHE A 425 14.71 17.84 -20.32
C PHE A 425 14.81 18.20 -21.80
N VAL A 426 15.99 17.96 -22.38
CA VAL A 426 16.21 18.02 -23.82
C VAL A 426 15.49 16.83 -24.44
N ASP A 427 14.36 17.11 -25.08
CA ASP A 427 13.62 16.14 -25.87
C ASP A 427 14.33 15.90 -27.21
N THR A 428 14.83 14.68 -27.40
CA THR A 428 15.41 14.22 -28.67
C THR A 428 14.38 13.35 -29.39
N GLY A 429 13.52 13.99 -30.19
CA GLY A 429 12.53 13.26 -30.98
C GLY A 429 11.64 14.13 -31.86
N LYS A 430 12.16 14.58 -33.01
CA LYS A 430 11.42 15.30 -34.05
C LYS A 430 10.18 14.53 -34.53
N LYS A 431 8.99 15.16 -34.51
CA LYS A 431 8.28 15.67 -35.70
C LYS A 431 6.88 16.17 -35.36
N GLY A 432 6.59 17.42 -35.73
CA GLY A 432 5.22 17.87 -36.06
C GLY A 432 4.68 19.00 -35.21
N ASN A 433 5.06 20.25 -35.49
CA ASN A 433 4.13 21.26 -36.02
C ASN A 433 4.77 22.66 -36.07
N LYS A 434 5.00 23.13 -37.30
CA LYS A 434 5.11 24.55 -37.60
C LYS A 434 3.71 25.16 -37.46
N LYS A 435 3.50 26.00 -36.44
CA LYS A 435 2.64 27.21 -36.45
C LYS A 435 2.48 27.73 -35.01
N ALA A 436 3.42 28.56 -34.59
CA ALA A 436 3.22 29.62 -33.58
C ALA A 436 4.55 30.35 -33.33
N LYS A 437 5.04 31.07 -34.35
CA LYS A 437 6.01 32.16 -34.16
C LYS A 437 5.34 33.42 -34.68
N ALA A 438 4.59 34.09 -33.81
CA ALA A 438 4.31 35.50 -33.91
C ALA A 438 3.94 35.99 -32.51
N GLN A 439 4.62 37.04 -32.08
CA GLN A 439 4.29 37.90 -30.94
C GLN A 439 4.58 37.34 -29.55
N LYS A 440 5.81 37.58 -29.08
CA LYS A 440 6.10 38.32 -27.84
C LYS A 440 7.62 38.35 -27.60
N GLN A 441 8.26 39.34 -28.19
CA GLN A 441 9.49 39.95 -27.67
C GLN A 441 9.18 41.42 -27.43
N ILE A 442 9.98 42.03 -26.56
CA ILE A 442 9.90 43.40 -26.03
C ILE A 442 9.11 43.50 -24.72
N GLN A 443 9.83 43.27 -23.62
CA GLN A 443 9.74 44.12 -22.43
C GLN A 443 11.10 44.11 -21.71
N GLN A 444 11.83 45.22 -21.84
CA GLN A 444 12.82 45.71 -20.89
C GLN A 444 13.05 47.20 -21.15
N ALA A 445 12.48 48.05 -20.29
CA ALA A 445 13.03 49.34 -19.90
C ALA A 445 12.19 49.87 -18.72
N ASN A 446 12.89 50.19 -17.63
CA ASN A 446 12.38 50.67 -16.36
C ASN A 446 12.51 52.19 -16.32
N ILE A 447 11.46 52.95 -15.96
CA ILE A 447 11.58 54.35 -15.50
C ILE A 447 10.55 54.59 -14.37
N PRO A 448 10.91 55.25 -13.25
CA PRO A 448 10.07 55.40 -12.05
C PRO A 448 9.33 56.74 -11.97
N GLY A 449 8.17 56.74 -11.31
CA GLY A 449 7.50 57.94 -10.78
C GLY A 449 6.06 58.16 -11.30
N LEU A 450 5.06 57.82 -10.47
CA LEU A 450 3.88 58.63 -10.15
C LEU A 450 2.97 57.88 -9.15
N ALA A 451 2.35 58.62 -8.23
CA ALA A 451 1.53 58.16 -7.12
C ALA A 451 0.11 57.65 -7.56
N PRO A 452 -0.65 56.99 -6.66
CA PRO A 452 -1.71 56.05 -7.03
C PRO A 452 -3.08 56.70 -7.25
N ILE A 453 -3.86 56.16 -8.19
CA ILE A 453 -5.30 56.43 -8.32
C ILE A 453 -6.06 55.15 -7.95
N THR A 454 -6.69 55.17 -6.78
CA THR A 454 -7.85 54.35 -6.40
C THR A 454 -8.99 54.54 -7.39
N VAL A 455 -9.72 53.46 -7.73
CA VAL A 455 -11.20 53.45 -7.89
C VAL A 455 -11.71 52.00 -8.13
N GLU A 456 -12.46 51.55 -7.13
CA GLU A 456 -13.73 50.81 -7.17
C GLU A 456 -13.82 49.30 -7.52
N LYS A 457 -14.11 48.56 -6.44
CA LYS A 457 -15.00 47.40 -6.42
C LYS A 457 -16.31 47.70 -7.18
N LYS A 458 -16.65 46.83 -8.15
CA LYS A 458 -18.05 46.59 -8.50
C LYS A 458 -18.55 45.34 -7.78
N THR A 459 -19.35 45.59 -6.76
CA THR A 459 -20.42 44.74 -6.25
C THR A 459 -21.40 44.38 -7.36
N ASN A 460 -21.85 43.13 -7.40
CA ASN A 460 -23.20 42.81 -7.84
C ASN A 460 -23.78 41.78 -6.87
N SER A 461 -24.89 42.18 -6.26
CA SER A 461 -25.75 41.45 -5.35
C SER A 461 -26.65 40.45 -6.10
N GLU A 462 -26.73 39.25 -5.53
CA GLU A 462 -27.90 38.39 -5.30
C GLU A 462 -28.98 38.21 -6.40
N SER A 463 -29.12 36.96 -6.86
CA SER A 463 -30.39 36.23 -6.72
C SER A 463 -30.10 34.74 -6.46
N GLY A 464 -30.84 34.16 -5.53
CA GLY A 464 -30.53 32.89 -4.88
C GLY A 464 -31.14 31.69 -5.57
N ASP A 465 -30.30 30.88 -6.22
CA ASP A 465 -30.44 29.42 -6.33
C ASP A 465 -29.14 28.86 -6.98
N PHE A 466 -28.26 28.24 -6.18
CA PHE A 466 -26.97 27.69 -6.68
C PHE A 466 -27.18 26.66 -7.80
N ASP A 467 -28.33 25.97 -7.81
CA ASP A 467 -28.64 24.98 -8.84
C ASP A 467 -29.11 25.61 -10.15
N LYS A 468 -29.81 26.75 -10.12
CA LYS A 468 -30.13 27.53 -11.35
C LYS A 468 -28.86 28.05 -12.02
N ASP A 469 -27.93 28.61 -11.26
CA ASP A 469 -26.66 29.12 -11.78
C ASP A 469 -25.80 28.02 -12.42
N LYS A 470 -25.78 26.83 -11.80
CA LYS A 470 -25.09 25.66 -12.35
C LYS A 470 -25.76 25.16 -13.63
N LYS A 471 -27.10 25.15 -13.71
CA LYS A 471 -27.84 24.81 -14.93
C LYS A 471 -27.56 25.80 -16.07
N ILE A 472 -27.60 27.11 -15.80
CA ILE A 472 -27.29 28.15 -16.79
C ILE A 472 -25.85 28.01 -17.31
N ARG A 473 -24.86 27.74 -16.44
CA ARG A 473 -23.46 27.49 -16.87
C ARG A 473 -23.33 26.25 -17.74
N ASN A 474 -24.08 25.19 -17.46
CA ASN A 474 -24.05 23.95 -18.25
C ASN A 474 -24.72 24.14 -19.63
N LEU A 475 -25.85 24.84 -19.71
CA LEU A 475 -26.52 25.16 -20.97
C LEU A 475 -25.67 26.09 -21.85
N LYS A 476 -24.99 27.09 -21.27
CA LYS A 476 -24.02 27.93 -21.99
C LYS A 476 -22.86 27.13 -22.60
N LYS A 477 -22.33 26.12 -21.89
CA LYS A 477 -21.31 25.21 -22.44
C LYS A 477 -21.82 24.41 -23.65
N LYS A 478 -23.08 23.97 -23.63
CA LYS A 478 -23.71 23.27 -24.76
C LYS A 478 -23.84 24.19 -25.98
N ILE A 479 -24.22 25.46 -25.78
CA ILE A 479 -24.26 26.47 -26.86
C ILE A 479 -22.87 26.64 -27.51
N THR A 480 -21.81 26.74 -26.71
CA THR A 480 -20.44 26.86 -27.25
C THR A 480 -20.05 25.64 -28.10
N GLN A 481 -20.45 24.43 -27.69
CA GLN A 481 -20.23 23.20 -28.46
C GLN A 481 -21.03 23.20 -29.76
N ILE A 482 -22.30 23.62 -29.73
CA ILE A 482 -23.14 23.71 -30.92
C ILE A 482 -22.60 24.75 -31.91
N ASN A 483 -22.12 25.90 -31.43
CA ASN A 483 -21.50 26.92 -32.29
C ASN A 483 -20.24 26.39 -32.98
N LYS A 484 -19.42 25.60 -32.29
CA LYS A 484 -18.26 24.92 -32.89
C LYS A 484 -18.67 23.87 -33.94
N LEU A 485 -19.82 23.21 -33.77
CA LEU A 485 -20.38 22.30 -34.78
C LEU A 485 -20.94 23.06 -35.99
N LYS A 486 -21.65 24.18 -35.78
CA LYS A 486 -22.12 25.08 -36.86
C LYS A 486 -20.95 25.65 -37.67
N GLU A 487 -19.83 25.99 -37.01
CA GLU A 487 -18.61 26.45 -37.68
C GLU A 487 -17.95 25.33 -38.50
N GLN A 488 -17.90 24.10 -37.96
CA GLN A 488 -17.42 22.93 -38.73
C GLN A 488 -18.31 22.62 -39.94
N GLN A 489 -19.62 22.79 -39.83
CA GLN A 489 -20.57 22.67 -40.94
C GLN A 489 -20.29 23.71 -42.03
N LYS A 490 -20.02 24.97 -41.65
CA LYS A 490 -19.65 26.05 -42.60
C LYS A 490 -18.31 25.80 -43.28
N THR A 491 -17.37 25.11 -42.62
CA THR A 491 -16.08 24.71 -43.22
C THR A 491 -16.18 23.47 -44.13
N GLY A 492 -17.38 22.96 -44.43
CA GLY A 492 -17.61 21.86 -45.37
C GLY A 492 -17.37 20.46 -44.82
N LYS A 493 -17.23 20.31 -43.49
CA LYS A 493 -17.05 19.01 -42.84
C LYS A 493 -18.40 18.28 -42.74
N LYS A 494 -18.47 17.03 -43.22
CA LYS A 494 -19.67 16.18 -43.03
C LYS A 494 -19.86 15.87 -41.54
N LEU A 495 -21.02 16.23 -41.01
CA LEU A 495 -21.45 15.94 -39.64
C LEU A 495 -22.31 14.68 -39.65
N ASP A 496 -22.24 13.90 -38.56
CA ASP A 496 -23.12 12.74 -38.35
C ASP A 496 -24.55 13.17 -37.94
N ASP A 497 -25.53 12.27 -38.06
CA ASP A 497 -26.94 12.57 -37.74
C ASP A 497 -27.13 13.01 -36.28
N THR A 498 -26.28 12.53 -35.37
CA THR A 498 -26.33 12.90 -33.95
C THR A 498 -25.85 14.33 -33.72
N GLN A 499 -24.87 14.81 -34.52
CA GLN A 499 -24.36 16.17 -34.51
C GLN A 499 -25.37 17.14 -35.13
N LEU A 500 -26.07 16.74 -36.19
CA LEU A 500 -27.15 17.52 -36.79
C LEU A 500 -28.33 17.70 -35.82
N GLN A 501 -28.73 16.64 -35.11
CA GLN A 501 -29.74 16.72 -34.04
C GLN A 501 -29.33 17.63 -32.87
N LYS A 502 -28.02 17.72 -32.56
CA LYS A 502 -27.53 18.66 -31.54
C LYS A 502 -27.61 20.11 -32.03
N ILE A 503 -27.41 20.36 -33.31
CA ILE A 503 -27.55 21.69 -33.92
C ILE A 503 -29.02 22.12 -33.94
N SER A 504 -29.96 21.21 -34.21
CA SER A 504 -31.41 21.54 -34.25
C SER A 504 -31.97 21.93 -32.88
N LYS A 505 -31.40 21.42 -31.78
CA LYS A 505 -31.79 21.78 -30.41
C LYS A 505 -31.25 23.13 -29.92
N TYR A 506 -30.58 23.90 -30.77
CA TYR A 506 -30.00 25.19 -30.40
C TYR A 506 -31.06 26.17 -29.86
N ASP A 507 -32.18 26.33 -30.58
CA ASP A 507 -33.20 27.31 -30.23
C ASP A 507 -33.97 26.92 -28.96
N GLU A 508 -34.14 25.61 -28.71
CA GLU A 508 -34.71 25.08 -27.47
C GLU A 508 -33.82 25.41 -26.25
N ILE A 509 -32.50 25.21 -26.37
CA ILE A 509 -31.54 25.50 -25.29
C ILE A 509 -31.45 27.00 -25.00
N VAL A 510 -31.57 27.85 -26.03
CA VAL A 510 -31.61 29.31 -25.83
C VAL A 510 -32.88 29.74 -25.10
N LYS A 511 -34.04 29.21 -25.49
CA LYS A 511 -35.31 29.45 -24.78
C LYS A 511 -35.26 28.99 -23.31
N GLU A 512 -34.70 27.80 -23.05
CA GLU A 512 -34.54 27.26 -21.69
C GLU A 512 -33.64 28.16 -20.82
N ILE A 513 -32.59 28.76 -21.38
CA ILE A 513 -31.74 29.72 -20.66
C ILE A 513 -32.51 31.00 -20.32
N ASP A 514 -33.34 31.50 -21.23
CA ASP A 514 -34.07 32.75 -21.01
C ASP A 514 -35.27 32.57 -20.06
N GLU A 515 -35.94 31.41 -20.08
CA GLU A 515 -36.91 31.03 -19.05
C GLU A 515 -36.28 30.92 -17.66
N LEU A 516 -35.09 30.30 -17.56
CA LEU A 516 -34.34 30.19 -16.30
C LEU A 516 -33.78 31.53 -15.77
N LYS A 517 -33.76 32.59 -16.58
CA LYS A 517 -33.42 33.95 -16.14
C LYS A 517 -34.64 34.78 -15.76
N LEU A 518 -35.83 34.43 -16.26
CA LEU A 518 -37.10 35.10 -15.94
C LEU A 518 -37.73 34.59 -14.64
N GLN A 519 -37.33 33.40 -14.16
CA GLN A 519 -37.75 32.77 -12.89
C GLN A 519 -36.72 32.91 -11.79
#